data_AF-A0A1F7BLG0-F1
#
_entry.id   AF-A0A1F7BLG0-F1
#
_cell.length_a   1.000
_cell.length_b   1.000
_cell.length_c   1.000
_cell.angle_alpha   90.00
_cell.angle_beta   90.00
_cell.angle_gamma   90.00
#
_symmetry.space_group_name_H-M   'P 1'
#
loop_
_entity.id
_entity.type
_entity.pdbx_description
1 polymer ?
#
loop_
_entity_poly.entity_id
_entity_poly.type
_entity_poly.pdbx_seq_one_letter_code
_entity_poly.pdbx_strand_id
1 'polypeptide(L)'
;MTSSVLLDSLLFFLSEDPMTRTVQGGLLFISVFIIYLLFFVTRDILLRTTSIWYQLISIAMVFCLPIVGFFLYLLIRPSMTVAERNMEEAVQTLLKKYSQPRKQKA
;
A
#
# COMPACT_ATOMS: atom_id res chain seq x y z
N MET A 1 -15.06 -35.20 5.96
CA MET A 1 -14.28 -35.78 4.84
C MET A 1 -13.54 -34.72 4.02
N THR A 2 -13.98 -33.46 3.94
CA THR A 2 -13.31 -32.40 3.16
C THR A 2 -12.08 -31.78 3.84
N SER A 3 -12.08 -31.69 5.18
CA SER A 3 -10.97 -31.10 5.96
C SER A 3 -9.71 -31.96 5.96
N SER A 4 -9.82 -33.29 5.92
CA SER A 4 -8.65 -34.18 5.80
C SER A 4 -7.99 -34.03 4.44
N VAL A 5 -8.76 -33.94 3.36
CA VAL A 5 -8.23 -33.77 1.99
C VAL A 5 -7.45 -32.45 1.84
N LEU A 6 -7.88 -31.37 2.49
CA LEU A 6 -7.15 -30.11 2.50
C LEU A 6 -5.84 -30.19 3.29
N LEU A 7 -5.85 -30.85 4.45
CA LEU A 7 -4.64 -31.05 5.24
C LEU A 7 -3.66 -32.00 4.55
N ASP A 8 -4.15 -33.08 3.93
CA ASP A 8 -3.34 -34.02 3.16
C ASP A 8 -2.72 -33.34 1.93
N SER A 9 -3.46 -32.46 1.24
CA SER A 9 -2.92 -31.67 0.12
C SER A 9 -1.85 -30.67 0.59
N LEU A 10 -2.03 -30.08 1.78
CA LEU A 10 -1.09 -29.12 2.37
C LEU A 10 0.18 -29.81 2.90
N LEU A 11 0.05 -31.01 3.44
CA LEU A 11 1.17 -31.84 3.88
C LEU A 11 1.89 -32.50 2.70
N PHE A 12 1.18 -32.87 1.63
CA PHE A 12 1.78 -33.37 0.39
C PHE A 12 2.59 -32.29 -0.34
N PHE A 13 2.26 -31.01 -0.17
CA PHE A 13 3.08 -29.91 -0.67
C PHE A 13 4.48 -29.90 -0.03
N LEU A 14 4.65 -30.46 1.17
CA LEU A 14 5.94 -30.57 1.85
C LEU A 14 6.75 -31.71 1.22
N SER A 15 7.76 -31.37 0.42
CA SER A 15 8.62 -32.39 -0.20
C SER A 15 9.44 -33.17 0.84
N GLU A 16 9.67 -34.46 0.56
CA GLU A 16 10.46 -35.37 1.41
C GLU A 16 11.97 -35.04 1.38
N ASP A 17 12.46 -34.47 0.27
CA ASP A 17 13.86 -34.08 0.13
C ASP A 17 14.16 -32.75 0.88
N PRO A 18 15.20 -32.68 1.73
CA PRO A 18 15.55 -31.45 2.46
C PRO A 18 15.81 -30.24 1.56
N MET A 19 16.36 -30.43 0.35
CA MET A 19 16.68 -29.33 -0.56
C MET A 19 15.41 -28.70 -1.15
N THR A 20 14.54 -29.51 -1.73
CA THR A 20 13.24 -29.07 -2.27
C THR A 20 12.36 -28.43 -1.20
N ARG A 21 12.34 -28.97 0.03
CA ARG A 21 11.60 -28.38 1.15
C ARG A 21 12.07 -26.97 1.49
N THR A 22 13.38 -26.72 1.43
CA THR A 22 13.96 -25.40 1.66
C THR A 22 13.54 -24.41 0.57
N VAL A 23 13.58 -24.84 -0.69
CA VAL A 23 13.12 -24.02 -1.83
C VAL A 23 11.63 -23.70 -1.73
N GLN A 24 10.79 -24.68 -1.38
CA GLN A 24 9.36 -24.48 -1.17
C GLN A 24 9.07 -23.47 -0.05
N GLY A 25 9.77 -23.59 1.09
CA GLY A 25 9.66 -22.62 2.19
C GLY A 25 10.09 -21.23 1.77
N GLY A 26 11.18 -21.12 1.01
CA GLY A 26 11.67 -19.85 0.45
C GLY A 26 10.66 -19.22 -0.51
N LEU A 27 10.10 -19.99 -1.44
CA LEU A 27 9.08 -19.52 -2.36
C LEU A 27 7.82 -19.04 -1.62
N LEU A 28 7.35 -19.80 -0.62
CA LEU A 28 6.21 -19.42 0.20
C LEU A 28 6.48 -18.10 0.92
N PHE A 29 7.65 -17.96 1.54
CA PHE A 29 8.05 -16.73 2.22
C PHE A 29 8.09 -15.53 1.26
N ILE A 30 8.73 -15.70 0.09
CA ILE A 30 8.80 -14.66 -0.95
C ILE A 30 7.41 -14.28 -1.44
N SER A 31 6.53 -15.26 -1.69
CA SER A 31 5.15 -15.00 -2.13
C SER A 31 4.37 -14.20 -1.08
N VAL A 32 4.42 -14.60 0.19
CA VAL A 32 3.77 -13.86 1.29
C VAL A 32 4.34 -12.45 1.41
N PHE A 33 5.66 -12.30 1.28
CA PHE A 33 6.32 -11.01 1.32
C PHE A 33 5.88 -10.08 0.18
N ILE A 34 5.78 -10.60 -1.05
CA ILE A 34 5.29 -9.83 -2.21
C ILE A 34 3.83 -9.38 -2.00
N ILE A 35 2.96 -10.28 -1.52
CA ILE A 35 1.57 -9.95 -1.23
C ILE A 35 1.48 -8.88 -0.14
N TYR A 36 2.29 -9.01 0.92
CA TYR A 36 2.39 -8.00 1.97
C TYR A 36 2.80 -6.63 1.42
N LEU A 37 3.82 -6.57 0.56
CA LEU A 37 4.26 -5.32 -0.08
C LEU A 37 3.16 -4.69 -0.93
N LEU A 38 2.45 -5.49 -1.74
CA LEU A 38 1.35 -5.00 -2.56
C LEU A 38 0.23 -4.40 -1.72
N PHE A 39 -0.15 -5.07 -0.63
CA PHE A 39 -1.18 -4.58 0.28
C PHE A 39 -0.71 -3.30 1.00
N PHE A 40 0.55 -3.28 1.43
CA PHE A 40 1.16 -2.11 2.06
C PHE A 40 1.13 -0.90 1.12
N VAL A 41 1.57 -1.05 -0.13
CA VAL A 41 1.59 0.02 -1.14
C VAL A 41 0.17 0.47 -1.48
N THR A 42 -0.75 -0.46 -1.66
CA THR A 42 -2.17 -0.15 -1.92
C THR A 42 -2.75 0.71 -0.79
N ARG A 43 -2.58 0.29 0.47
CA ARG A 43 -3.06 1.08 1.62
C ARG A 43 -2.39 2.45 1.69
N ASP A 44 -1.08 2.51 1.49
CA ASP A 44 -0.31 3.75 1.61
C ASP A 44 -0.71 4.77 0.53
N ILE A 45 -0.89 4.33 -0.72
CA ILE A 45 -1.26 5.23 -1.81
C ILE A 45 -2.71 5.72 -1.70
N LEU A 46 -3.63 4.86 -1.25
CA LEU A 46 -5.02 5.24 -0.98
C LEU A 46 -5.14 6.34 0.08
N LEU A 47 -4.21 6.39 1.05
CA LEU A 47 -4.18 7.43 2.09
C LEU A 47 -3.50 8.73 1.64
N ARG A 48 -2.71 8.69 0.57
CA ARG A 48 -1.85 9.81 0.12
C ARG A 48 -2.35 10.52 -1.13
N THR A 49 -3.14 9.88 -1.96
CA THR A 49 -3.71 10.51 -3.17
C THR A 49 -5.16 10.15 -3.37
N THR A 50 -5.93 11.07 -3.95
CA THR A 50 -7.31 10.85 -4.40
C THR A 50 -7.38 10.48 -5.89
N SER A 51 -6.27 10.59 -6.62
CA SER A 51 -6.22 10.29 -8.06
C SER A 51 -6.13 8.78 -8.30
N ILE A 52 -7.21 8.20 -8.81
CA ILE A 52 -7.32 6.76 -9.14
C ILE A 52 -6.26 6.32 -10.15
N TRP A 53 -5.97 7.15 -11.15
CA TRP A 53 -4.96 6.83 -12.17
C TRP A 53 -3.57 6.67 -11.56
N TYR A 54 -3.22 7.56 -10.64
CA TYR A 54 -1.94 7.51 -9.95
C TYR A 54 -1.85 6.26 -9.04
N GLN A 55 -2.91 5.96 -8.30
CA GLN A 55 -3.01 4.74 -7.49
C GLN A 55 -2.80 3.48 -8.35
N LEU A 56 -3.50 3.40 -9.49
CA LEU A 56 -3.45 2.24 -10.38
C LEU A 56 -2.04 2.04 -10.96
N ILE A 57 -1.39 3.11 -11.45
CA ILE A 57 -0.04 3.04 -12.01
C ILE A 57 0.97 2.62 -10.94
N SER A 58 0.87 3.18 -9.72
CA SER A 58 1.75 2.80 -8.61
C SER A 58 1.58 1.32 -8.23
N ILE A 59 0.35 0.84 -8.11
CA ILE A 59 0.08 -0.57 -7.77
C ILE A 59 0.55 -1.49 -8.89
N ALA A 60 0.27 -1.15 -10.16
CA ALA A 60 0.71 -1.94 -11.31
C ALA A 60 2.25 -2.00 -11.40
N MET A 61 2.94 -0.91 -11.12
CA MET A 61 4.41 -0.85 -11.09
C MET A 61 4.99 -1.81 -10.05
N VAL A 62 4.46 -1.80 -8.82
CA VAL A 62 4.90 -2.73 -7.76
C VAL A 62 4.47 -4.17 -8.07
N PHE A 63 3.33 -4.39 -8.71
CA PHE A 63 2.90 -5.72 -9.12
C PHE A 63 3.84 -6.36 -10.14
N CYS A 64 4.25 -5.60 -11.16
CA CYS A 64 5.17 -6.09 -12.18
C CYS A 64 6.60 -6.27 -11.66
N LEU A 65 7.05 -5.38 -10.76
CA LEU A 65 8.38 -5.42 -10.17
C LEU A 65 8.27 -5.20 -8.65
N PRO A 66 8.03 -6.22 -7.81
CA PRO A 66 7.71 -6.02 -6.40
C PRO A 66 8.85 -5.39 -5.59
N ILE A 67 10.10 -5.77 -5.83
CA ILE A 67 11.24 -5.19 -5.11
C ILE A 67 11.60 -3.82 -5.73
N VAL A 68 11.92 -3.79 -7.02
CA VAL A 68 12.38 -2.56 -7.70
C VAL A 68 11.27 -1.52 -7.76
N GLY A 69 10.05 -1.93 -8.11
CA GLY A 69 8.87 -1.08 -8.14
C GLY A 69 8.51 -0.54 -6.76
N PHE A 70 8.74 -1.28 -5.66
CA PHE A 70 8.57 -0.74 -4.31
C PHE A 70 9.55 0.41 -4.03
N PHE A 71 10.82 0.28 -4.41
CA PHE A 71 11.78 1.39 -4.27
C PHE A 71 11.43 2.58 -5.15
N LEU A 72 11.00 2.35 -6.39
CA LEU A 72 10.49 3.42 -7.26
C LEU A 72 9.26 4.09 -6.67
N TYR A 73 8.34 3.31 -6.12
CA TYR A 73 7.15 3.80 -5.41
C TYR A 73 7.55 4.74 -4.27
N LEU A 74 8.52 4.36 -3.43
CA LEU A 74 8.99 5.20 -2.33
C LEU A 74 9.54 6.55 -2.81
N LEU A 75 10.15 6.61 -4.00
CA LEU A 75 10.69 7.85 -4.56
C LEU A 75 9.59 8.81 -5.04
N ILE A 76 8.53 8.27 -5.64
CA ILE A 76 7.45 9.07 -6.23
C ILE A 76 6.37 9.39 -5.17
N ARG A 77 6.34 8.64 -4.05
CA ARG A 77 5.39 8.78 -2.95
C ARG A 77 5.23 10.24 -2.49
N PRO A 78 4.00 10.78 -2.51
CA PRO A 78 3.72 12.11 -1.96
C PRO A 78 4.08 12.18 -0.48
N SER A 79 4.74 13.27 -0.05
CA SER A 79 5.18 13.44 1.34
C SER A 79 4.01 13.62 2.31
N MET A 80 2.98 14.38 1.89
CA MET A 80 1.79 14.66 2.69
C MET A 80 0.64 13.70 2.38
N THR A 81 -0.14 13.39 3.42
CA THR A 81 -1.41 12.68 3.28
C THR A 81 -2.53 13.62 2.84
N VAL A 82 -3.60 13.06 2.27
CA VAL A 82 -4.78 13.84 1.87
C VAL A 82 -5.40 14.53 3.09
N ALA A 83 -5.39 13.87 4.24
CA ALA A 83 -5.93 14.40 5.49
C ALA A 83 -5.16 15.64 5.97
N GLU A 84 -3.83 15.60 5.95
CA GLU A 84 -2.98 16.75 6.32
C GLU A 84 -3.23 17.94 5.40
N ARG A 85 -3.29 17.69 4.08
CA ARG A 85 -3.55 18.75 3.09
C ARG A 85 -4.93 19.40 3.30
N ASN A 86 -5.97 18.60 3.52
CA ASN A 86 -7.31 19.11 3.79
C ASN A 86 -7.36 19.92 5.09
N MET A 87 -6.61 19.49 6.12
CA MET A 87 -6.52 20.20 7.40
C MET A 87 -5.82 21.56 7.24
N GLU A 88 -4.71 21.61 6.51
CA GLU A 88 -4.03 22.88 6.19
C GLU A 88 -4.96 23.84 5.42
N GLU A 89 -5.65 23.35 4.39
CA GLU A 89 -6.60 24.15 3.60
C GLU A 89 -7.73 24.73 4.49
N ALA A 90 -8.25 23.93 5.43
CA ALA A 90 -9.27 24.37 6.38
C ALA A 90 -8.74 25.46 7.34
N VAL A 91 -7.55 25.26 7.92
CA VAL A 91 -6.91 26.23 8.82
C VAL A 91 -6.65 27.55 8.10
N GLN A 92 -6.10 27.50 6.88
CA GLN A 92 -5.86 28.70 6.08
C GLN A 92 -7.17 29.44 5.75
N THR A 93 -8.25 28.70 5.48
CA THR A 93 -9.57 29.28 5.20
C THR A 93 -10.12 30.02 6.43
N LEU A 94 -9.99 29.43 7.63
CA LEU A 94 -10.38 30.08 8.88
C LEU A 94 -9.53 31.33 9.14
N LEU A 95 -8.21 31.25 9.01
CA LEU A 95 -7.31 32.39 9.21
C LEU A 95 -7.65 33.54 8.26
N LYS A 96 -7.90 33.27 6.97
CA LYS A 96 -8.34 34.29 6.00
C LYS A 96 -9.68 34.93 6.36
N LYS A 97 -10.62 34.15 6.93
CA LYS A 97 -11.93 34.65 7.34
C LYS A 97 -11.83 35.61 8.53
N TYR A 98 -10.93 35.35 9.48
CA TYR A 98 -10.76 36.16 10.69
C TYR A 98 -9.72 37.28 10.56
N SER A 99 -8.82 37.21 9.57
CA SER A 99 -7.83 38.27 9.31
C SER A 99 -8.38 39.44 8.47
N GLN A 100 -9.51 39.27 7.79
CA GLN A 100 -10.19 40.36 7.10
C GLN A 100 -10.78 41.34 8.13
N PRO A 101 -10.31 42.60 8.18
CA PRO A 101 -10.90 43.58 9.08
C PRO A 101 -12.36 43.74 8.68
N ARG A 102 -13.24 43.60 9.67
CA ARG A 102 -14.68 43.80 9.56
C ARG A 102 -14.89 45.20 8.96
N LYS A 103 -15.06 45.33 7.65
CA LYS A 103 -15.54 46.57 7.03
C LYS A 103 -16.93 46.79 7.59
N GLN A 104 -17.00 47.49 8.71
CA GLN A 104 -18.22 48.05 9.25
C GLN A 104 -18.78 48.91 8.13
N LYS A 105 -19.88 48.44 7.53
CA LYS A 105 -20.74 49.28 6.72
C LYS A 105 -21.34 50.30 7.69
N ALA A 106 -20.72 51.48 7.75
CA ALA A 106 -21.33 52.69 8.26
C ALA A 106 -22.16 53.31 7.13
#